data_AF-A0A957CL66-F1
#
_entry.id   AF-A0A957CL66-F1
#
_cell.length_a   1.000
_cell.length_b   1.000
_cell.length_c   1.000
_cell.angle_alpha   90.00
_cell.angle_beta   90.00
_cell.angle_gamma   90.00
#
_symmetry.space_group_name_H-M   'P 1'
#
loop_
_entity.id
_entity.type
_entity.pdbx_description
1 polymer ?
#
loop_
_entity_poly.entity_id
_entity_poly.type
_entity_poly.pdbx_seq_one_letter_code
_entity_poly.pdbx_strand_id
1 'polypeptide(L)' 'VMEVGGMMTHGAIVAREYGIPAVVGVHQATTRLQAGQEIQVDGSTGRVRLLS' A
#
# COMPACT_ATOMS: atom_id res chain seq x y z
N VAL A 1 -0.58 1.47 -2.05
CA VAL A 1 0.68 1.32 -1.29
C VAL A 1 1.32 2.69 -1.17
N MET A 2 1.82 3.08 0.01
CA MET A 2 2.37 4.42 0.25
C MET A 2 3.71 4.32 1.00
N GLU A 3 4.69 5.16 0.62
CA GLU A 3 6.00 5.17 1.28
C GLU A 3 5.99 5.92 2.60
N VAL A 4 5.36 7.09 2.62
CA VAL A 4 5.29 7.96 3.79
C VAL A 4 3.88 7.96 4.33
N GLY A 5 3.78 7.86 5.64
CA GLY A 5 2.53 8.00 6.37
C GLY A 5 2.40 6.99 7.51
N GLY A 6 1.31 7.09 8.24
CA GLY A 6 0.95 6.23 9.36
C GLY A 6 -0.54 5.94 9.33
N MET A 7 -1.04 5.17 10.30
CA MET A 7 -2.42 4.68 10.30
C MET A 7 -3.51 5.78 10.25
N MET A 8 -3.18 7.01 10.61
CA MET A 8 -4.11 8.16 10.63
C MET A 8 -3.83 9.21 9.55
N THR A 9 -2.97 8.94 8.57
CA THR A 9 -2.73 9.90 7.48
C THR A 9 -3.88 9.90 6.48
N HIS A 10 -3.96 10.98 5.69
CA HIS A 10 -5.04 11.16 4.72
C HIS A 10 -5.27 9.93 3.84
N GLY A 11 -4.21 9.37 3.24
CA GLY A 11 -4.35 8.17 2.41
C GLY A 11 -4.80 6.92 3.16
N ALA A 12 -4.43 6.75 4.44
CA ALA A 12 -4.87 5.63 5.26
C ALA A 12 -6.35 5.75 5.67
N ILE A 13 -6.79 6.96 6.04
CA ILE A 13 -8.20 7.23 6.38
C ILE A 13 -9.08 7.04 5.16
N VAL A 14 -8.72 7.65 4.03
CA VAL A 14 -9.45 7.51 2.76
C VAL A 14 -9.57 6.04 2.37
N ALA A 15 -8.47 5.28 2.34
CA ALA A 15 -8.52 3.86 1.99
C ALA A 15 -9.50 3.06 2.88
N ARG A 16 -9.55 3.37 4.19
CA ARG A 16 -10.48 2.73 5.14
C ARG A 16 -11.94 3.10 4.86
N GLU A 17 -12.23 4.35 4.57
CA GLU A 17 -13.59 4.82 4.24
C GLU A 17 -14.13 4.13 2.98
N TYR A 18 -13.27 3.90 1.98
CA TYR A 18 -13.63 3.20 0.75
C TYR A 18 -13.55 1.67 0.85
N GLY A 19 -13.15 1.10 2.00
CA GLY A 19 -12.98 -0.35 2.15
C GLY A 19 -11.88 -0.95 1.27
N ILE A 20 -10.89 -0.14 0.87
CA ILE A 20 -9.79 -0.54 -0.01
C ILE A 20 -8.58 -0.96 0.84
N PRO A 21 -8.00 -2.15 0.61
CA PRO A 21 -6.77 -2.56 1.28
C PRO A 21 -5.61 -1.59 0.99
N ALA A 22 -4.97 -1.09 2.05
CA ALA A 22 -3.82 -0.19 1.93
C ALA A 22 -2.71 -0.57 2.93
N VAL A 23 -1.46 -0.37 2.49
CA VAL A 23 -0.27 -0.48 3.32
C VAL A 23 0.50 0.83 3.19
N VAL A 24 0.86 1.40 4.35
CA VAL A 24 1.62 2.65 4.48
C VAL A 24 2.98 2.37 5.12
N GLY A 25 3.95 3.26 4.92
CA GLY A 25 5.30 3.09 5.46
C GLY A 25 6.15 2.08 4.68
N VAL A 26 5.81 1.78 3.43
CA VAL A 26 6.57 0.82 2.61
C VAL A 26 7.80 1.53 2.04
N HIS A 27 8.96 1.27 2.62
CA HIS A 27 10.21 1.91 2.20
C HIS A 27 10.49 1.67 0.71
N GLN A 28 10.73 2.76 -0.04
CA GLN A 28 11.07 2.73 -1.46
C GLN A 28 10.02 2.02 -2.35
N ALA A 29 8.74 2.00 -1.95
CA ALA A 29 7.69 1.37 -2.74
C ALA A 29 7.63 1.87 -4.20
N THR A 30 7.83 3.16 -4.43
CA THR A 30 7.72 3.79 -5.76
C THR A 30 8.90 3.47 -6.69
N THR A 31 10.04 3.06 -6.14
CA THR A 31 11.19 2.63 -6.94
C THR A 31 11.28 1.11 -7.06
N ARG A 32 10.75 0.37 -6.08
CA ARG A 32 10.70 -1.10 -6.08
C ARG A 32 9.54 -1.67 -6.89
N LEU A 33 8.42 -0.95 -6.97
CA LEU A 33 7.25 -1.31 -7.76
C LEU A 33 7.23 -0.46 -9.02
N GLN A 34 7.10 -1.11 -10.18
CA GLN A 34 7.08 -0.47 -11.48
C GLN A 34 5.66 -0.45 -12.03
N ALA A 35 5.37 0.55 -12.87
CA ALA A 35 4.09 0.64 -13.55
C ALA A 35 3.82 -0.61 -14.39
N GLY A 36 2.57 -1.09 -14.38
CA GLY A 36 2.15 -2.30 -15.09
C GLY A 36 2.43 -3.61 -14.35
N GLN A 37 3.12 -3.59 -13.20
CA GLN A 37 3.26 -4.78 -12.36
C GLN A 37 1.95 -5.08 -11.62
N GLU A 38 1.55 -6.34 -11.66
CA GLU A 38 0.47 -6.82 -10.83
C GLU A 38 0.99 -7.15 -9.42
N ILE A 39 0.29 -6.68 -8.40
CA ILE A 39 0.68 -6.85 -7.01
C ILE A 39 -0.52 -7.27 -6.16
N GLN A 40 -0.24 -8.06 -5.14
CA GLN A 40 -1.17 -8.32 -4.05
C GLN A 40 -0.86 -7.39 -2.88
N VAL A 41 -1.91 -6.75 -2.36
CA VAL A 41 -1.83 -5.89 -1.17
C VAL A 41 -2.69 -6.51 -0.06
N ASP A 42 -2.06 -6.85 1.06
CA ASP A 42 -2.73 -7.31 2.28
C ASP A 42 -2.64 -6.22 3.35
N GLY A 43 -3.74 -5.48 3.52
CA GLY A 43 -3.86 -4.43 4.53
C GLY A 43 -3.97 -4.95 5.97
N SER A 44 -4.23 -6.24 6.19
CA SER A 44 -4.34 -6.83 7.53
C SER A 44 -2.97 -7.20 8.09
N THR A 45 -2.10 -7.76 7.24
CA THR A 45 -0.73 -8.14 7.64
C THR A 45 0.32 -7.08 7.30
N GLY A 46 -0.07 -6.03 6.56
CA GLY A 46 0.84 -4.97 6.13
C GLY A 46 1.81 -5.41 5.03
N ARG A 47 1.45 -6.43 4.23
CA ARG A 47 2.32 -7.01 3.21
C ARG A 47 1.93 -6.60 1.80
N VAL A 48 2.95 -6.43 0.96
CA VAL A 48 2.82 -6.22 -0.48
C VAL A 48 3.67 -7.25 -1.19
N ARG A 49 3.11 -7.95 -2.19
CA ARG A 49 3.80 -9.01 -2.93
C ARG A 49 3.62 -8.80 -4.43
N LEU A 50 4.67 -9.06 -5.21
CA LEU A 50 4.57 -9.12 -6.66
C LEU A 50 3.84 -10.40 -7.07
N LEU A 51 2.96 -10.29 -8.05
CA LEU A 51 2.33 -11.42 -8.72
C LEU A 51 3.06 -11.65 -10.04
N SER A 52 3.38 -12.91 -10.31
CA SER A 52 4.14 -13.36 -11.48
C SER A 52 3.24 -13.61 -12.67
#